data_AF-A0A914R6M5-F1
#
_entry.id   AF-A0A914R6M5-F1
#
_cell.length_a   1.000
_cell.length_b   1.000
_cell.length_c   1.000
_cell.angle_alpha   90.00
_cell.angle_beta   90.00
_cell.angle_gamma   90.00
#
_symmetry.space_group_name_H-M   'P 1'
#
loop_
_entity.id
_entity.type
_entity.pdbx_description
1 polymer ?
#
loop_
_entity_poly.entity_id
_entity_poly.type
_entity_poly.pdbx_seq_one_letter_code
_entity_poly.pdbx_strand_id
1 'polypeptide(L)'
;PRFRNNLLPVPHGKTKAGNNIPSQFSVNIFVTLLYLKLIAIRKVVIESWAFRGILRSPRELIIQESNLPRIPTNAFTGLSNLKHIWFRNCTITSIAANAFEYLSNVEYIYFRDATIVQLDNFAFSNESSVDFIGLGW
;
A
#
# COMPACT_ATOMS: atom_id res chain seq x y z
N PRO A 1 -63.43 26.94 -42.07
CA PRO A 1 -62.48 26.28 -41.13
C PRO A 1 -63.06 26.22 -39.70
N ARG A 2 -63.87 25.18 -39.41
CA ARG A 2 -63.65 24.13 -38.37
C ARG A 2 -63.33 24.69 -36.96
N PHE A 3 -64.31 24.82 -36.05
CA PHE A 3 -65.03 23.83 -35.20
C PHE A 3 -64.50 23.76 -33.74
N ARG A 4 -65.34 24.31 -32.84
CA ARG A 4 -65.78 23.86 -31.49
C ARG A 4 -64.80 23.35 -30.42
N ASN A 5 -64.98 23.97 -29.23
CA ASN A 5 -65.13 23.44 -27.86
C ASN A 5 -64.44 22.13 -27.46
N ASN A 6 -63.71 22.17 -26.33
CA ASN A 6 -63.67 21.15 -25.27
C ASN A 6 -63.04 21.83 -24.02
N LEU A 7 -63.81 22.17 -22.98
CA LEU A 7 -64.13 21.34 -21.79
C LEU A 7 -62.89 20.75 -21.11
N LEU A 8 -62.61 21.25 -19.89
CA LEU A 8 -61.65 20.69 -18.94
C LEU A 8 -62.08 19.30 -18.45
N PRO A 9 -61.11 18.49 -18.00
CA PRO A 9 -61.23 17.99 -16.64
C PRO A 9 -59.90 18.04 -15.86
N VAL A 10 -59.98 18.41 -14.59
CA VAL A 10 -59.01 18.01 -13.55
C VAL A 10 -59.50 16.68 -12.98
N PRO A 11 -58.62 15.69 -12.78
CA PRO A 11 -58.71 14.99 -11.50
C PRO A 11 -57.35 14.67 -10.88
N HIS A 12 -57.33 14.84 -9.56
CA HIS A 12 -56.30 14.34 -8.66
C HIS A 12 -56.13 12.82 -8.78
N GLY A 13 -54.90 12.38 -9.05
CA GLY A 13 -54.45 11.00 -8.86
C GLY A 13 -53.29 10.99 -7.87
N LYS A 14 -53.53 10.49 -6.66
CA LYS A 14 -52.49 10.15 -5.67
C LYS A 14 -51.66 8.99 -6.21
N THR A 15 -50.33 9.09 -6.25
CA THR A 15 -49.46 7.90 -6.23
C THR A 15 -48.54 7.97 -5.02
N LYS A 16 -48.80 7.03 -4.10
CA LYS A 16 -47.86 6.56 -3.09
C LYS A 16 -46.61 6.06 -3.81
N ALA A 17 -45.45 6.51 -3.33
CA ALA A 17 -44.36 5.62 -2.92
C ALA A 17 -43.29 6.52 -2.32
N GLY A 18 -43.40 6.77 -1.01
CA GLY A 18 -42.21 7.01 -0.23
C GLY A 18 -41.29 5.81 -0.41
N ASN A 19 -40.21 6.02 -1.13
CA ASN A 19 -38.95 5.29 -1.05
C ASN A 19 -37.93 6.01 -1.94
N ASN A 20 -37.62 7.27 -1.59
CA ASN A 20 -36.31 7.81 -1.91
C ASN A 20 -35.31 7.20 -0.91
N ILE A 21 -35.11 5.89 -0.99
CA ILE A 21 -33.83 5.33 -0.60
C ILE A 21 -32.93 5.75 -1.75
N PRO A 22 -31.94 6.64 -1.54
CA PRO A 22 -31.03 7.01 -2.62
C PRO A 22 -30.46 5.72 -3.20
N SER A 23 -30.79 5.45 -4.46
CA SER A 23 -30.21 4.36 -5.24
C SER A 23 -28.72 4.66 -5.33
N GLN A 24 -27.95 3.96 -4.49
CA GLN A 24 -26.50 3.89 -4.51
C GLN A 24 -25.78 4.99 -3.69
N PHE A 25 -25.67 4.76 -2.38
CA PHE A 25 -24.44 5.12 -1.68
C PHE A 25 -23.36 4.12 -2.08
N SER A 26 -22.61 4.41 -3.15
CA SER A 26 -21.37 3.69 -3.41
C SER A 26 -20.32 4.21 -2.44
N VAL A 27 -20.23 3.61 -1.25
CA VAL A 27 -19.06 3.83 -0.41
C VAL A 27 -17.95 3.02 -1.06
N ASN A 28 -17.10 3.69 -1.84
CA ASN A 28 -15.81 3.14 -2.25
C ASN A 28 -14.93 3.01 -1.01
N ILE A 29 -15.21 2.01 -0.17
CA ILE A 29 -14.27 1.52 0.83
C ILE A 29 -13.20 0.76 0.05
N PHE A 30 -12.30 1.49 -0.60
CA PHE A 30 -11.00 0.92 -0.91
C PHE A 30 -10.37 0.63 0.45
N VAL A 31 -10.48 -0.62 0.92
CA VAL A 31 -9.70 -1.09 2.08
C VAL A 31 -8.26 -1.10 1.60
N THR A 32 -7.60 0.06 1.71
CA THR A 32 -6.16 0.17 1.52
C THR A 32 -5.54 -0.70 2.60
N LEU A 33 -4.74 -1.69 2.21
CA LEU A 33 -3.95 -2.42 3.18
C LEU A 33 -3.04 -1.40 3.85
N LEU A 34 -3.24 -1.18 5.14
CA LEU A 34 -2.43 -0.21 5.87
C LEU A 34 -1.06 -0.81 6.21
N TYR A 35 -1.02 -2.11 6.52
CA TYR A 35 0.18 -2.82 6.94
C TYR A 35 0.32 -4.18 6.23
N LEU A 36 1.53 -4.53 5.80
CA LEU A 36 1.96 -5.89 5.54
C LEU A 36 2.95 -6.29 6.65
N LYS A 37 2.63 -7.33 7.41
CA LYS A 37 3.44 -7.80 8.54
C LYS A 37 3.93 -9.22 8.32
N LEU A 38 5.24 -9.43 8.44
CA LEU A 38 5.91 -10.72 8.45
C LEU A 38 6.57 -10.89 9.83
N ILE A 39 6.00 -11.73 10.69
CA ILE A 39 6.42 -11.85 12.09
C ILE A 39 6.78 -13.30 12.40
N ALA A 40 7.90 -13.51 13.11
CA ALA A 40 8.35 -14.81 13.57
C ALA A 40 8.52 -15.85 12.44
N ILE A 41 8.94 -15.39 11.25
CA ILE A 41 9.21 -16.27 10.12
C ILE A 41 10.67 -16.69 10.16
N ARG A 42 10.90 -18.00 10.32
CA ARG A 42 12.25 -18.59 10.43
C ARG A 42 13.21 -18.14 9.32
N LYS A 43 12.71 -17.99 8.09
CA LYS A 43 13.47 -17.53 6.93
C LYS A 43 12.54 -16.81 5.96
N VAL A 44 12.78 -15.52 5.74
CA VAL A 44 12.09 -14.71 4.72
C VAL A 44 13.02 -14.60 3.53
N VAL A 45 12.58 -15.11 2.38
CA VAL A 45 13.30 -14.98 1.11
C VAL A 45 12.56 -13.96 0.26
N ILE A 46 13.26 -12.90 -0.14
CA ILE A 46 12.75 -11.87 -1.04
C ILE A 46 13.54 -11.98 -2.34
N GLU A 47 12.84 -12.07 -3.46
CA GLU A 47 13.44 -12.00 -4.79
C GLU A 47 13.47 -10.56 -5.29
N SER A 48 14.38 -10.25 -6.21
CA SER A 48 14.35 -8.97 -6.91
C SER A 48 12.99 -8.80 -7.59
N TRP A 49 12.38 -7.62 -7.45
CA TRP A 49 11.08 -7.31 -8.04
C TRP A 49 9.91 -8.17 -7.52
N ALA A 50 10.03 -8.79 -6.36
CA ALA A 50 8.99 -9.69 -5.81
C ALA A 50 7.59 -9.07 -5.70
N PHE A 51 7.50 -7.74 -5.61
CA PHE A 51 6.23 -7.00 -5.50
C PHE A 51 5.81 -6.31 -6.79
N ARG A 52 6.42 -6.64 -7.93
CA ARG A 52 6.01 -6.07 -9.22
C ARG A 52 4.59 -6.54 -9.56
N GLY A 53 3.74 -5.59 -9.91
CA GLY A 53 2.36 -5.87 -10.34
C GLY A 53 1.36 -6.05 -9.20
N ILE A 54 1.74 -5.82 -7.94
CA ILE A 54 0.75 -5.77 -6.86
C ILE A 54 -0.20 -4.59 -7.08
N LEU A 55 -1.51 -4.83 -6.95
CA LEU A 55 -2.53 -3.80 -7.17
C LEU A 55 -2.88 -3.03 -5.89
N ARG A 56 -2.52 -3.58 -4.73
CA ARG A 56 -2.81 -3.01 -3.40
C ARG A 56 -1.53 -2.94 -2.59
N SER A 57 -0.76 -1.88 -2.79
CA SER A 57 0.45 -1.63 -2.00
C SER A 57 0.11 -1.23 -0.57
N PRO A 58 0.76 -1.85 0.44
CA PRO A 58 0.63 -1.42 1.81
C PRO A 58 1.26 -0.04 2.02
N ARG A 59 0.85 0.66 3.09
CA ARG A 59 1.52 1.88 3.55
C ARG A 59 2.73 1.57 4.44
N GLU A 60 2.69 0.47 5.16
CA GLU A 60 3.81 0.03 5.99
C GLU A 60 4.14 -1.44 5.77
N LEU A 61 5.44 -1.74 5.71
CA LEU A 61 5.98 -3.09 5.72
C LEU A 61 6.72 -3.29 7.04
N ILE A 62 6.30 -4.31 7.81
CA ILE A 62 6.95 -4.66 9.07
C ILE A 62 7.44 -6.09 8.95
N ILE A 63 8.75 -6.27 9.10
CA ILE A 63 9.39 -7.57 9.20
C ILE A 63 9.99 -7.66 10.60
N GLN A 64 9.54 -8.63 11.39
CA GLN A 64 9.88 -8.75 12.81
C GLN A 64 10.27 -10.18 13.17
N GLU A 65 11.25 -10.35 14.06
CA GLU A 65 11.65 -11.66 14.62
C GLU A 65 11.94 -12.70 13.51
N SER A 66 12.59 -12.24 12.44
CA SER A 66 12.75 -13.03 11.21
C SER A 66 14.18 -12.95 10.69
N ASN A 67 14.60 -13.98 9.98
CA ASN A 67 15.91 -14.03 9.32
C ASN A 67 15.77 -13.82 7.81
N LEU A 68 16.52 -12.85 7.28
CA LEU A 68 16.62 -12.51 5.87
C LEU A 68 18.05 -12.85 5.40
N PRO A 69 18.23 -13.93 4.63
CA PRO A 69 19.54 -14.25 4.07
C PRO A 69 20.06 -13.17 3.12
N ARG A 70 19.15 -12.42 2.48
CA ARG A 70 19.50 -11.33 1.58
C ARG A 70 18.30 -10.42 1.37
N ILE A 71 18.56 -9.11 1.31
CA ILE A 71 17.69 -8.13 0.64
C ILE A 71 18.34 -7.83 -0.71
N PRO A 72 17.82 -8.38 -1.83
CA PRO A 72 18.44 -8.20 -3.13
C PRO A 72 18.15 -6.82 -3.73
N THR A 73 18.83 -6.48 -4.83
CA THR A 73 18.55 -5.29 -5.63
C THR A 73 17.08 -5.24 -6.04
N ASN A 74 16.43 -4.08 -5.94
CA ASN A 74 15.02 -3.86 -6.28
C ASN A 74 14.05 -4.77 -5.50
N ALA A 75 14.38 -5.15 -4.27
CA ALA A 75 13.59 -6.09 -3.46
C ALA A 75 12.14 -5.63 -3.26
N PHE A 76 11.95 -4.32 -3.06
CA PHE A 76 10.67 -3.72 -2.67
C PHE A 76 9.99 -2.93 -3.80
N THR A 77 10.55 -2.97 -5.01
CA THR A 77 9.99 -2.24 -6.14
C THR A 77 8.58 -2.75 -6.49
N GLY A 78 7.64 -1.81 -6.69
CA GLY A 78 6.21 -2.09 -6.89
C GLY A 78 5.36 -1.80 -5.65
N LEU A 79 5.97 -1.64 -4.47
CA LEU A 79 5.29 -1.15 -3.25
C LEU A 79 5.04 0.38 -3.33
N SER A 80 4.23 0.81 -4.30
CA SER A 80 4.06 2.22 -4.68
C SER A 80 3.42 3.12 -3.63
N ASN A 81 2.72 2.57 -2.64
CA ASN A 81 2.09 3.33 -1.55
C ASN A 81 2.86 3.22 -0.23
N LEU A 82 4.01 2.55 -0.24
CA LEU A 82 4.81 2.31 0.95
C LEU A 82 5.41 3.62 1.44
N LYS A 83 5.24 3.88 2.73
CA LYS A 83 5.82 5.02 3.45
C LYS A 83 6.86 4.58 4.44
N HIS A 84 6.61 3.48 5.16
CA HIS A 84 7.49 3.01 6.23
C HIS A 84 7.91 1.56 6.02
N ILE A 85 9.21 1.30 6.21
CA ILE A 85 9.76 -0.05 6.31
C ILE A 85 10.36 -0.23 7.69
N TRP A 86 9.95 -1.29 8.37
CA TRP A 86 10.44 -1.63 9.70
C TRP A 86 11.05 -3.03 9.69
N PHE A 87 12.34 -3.13 9.98
CA PHE A 87 13.01 -4.38 10.33
C PHE A 87 13.24 -4.37 11.84
N ARG A 88 12.61 -5.29 12.58
CA ARG A 88 12.65 -5.34 14.05
C ARG A 88 13.14 -6.69 14.55
N ASN A 89 14.20 -6.72 15.35
CA ASN A 89 14.73 -7.99 15.85
C ASN A 89 14.97 -9.00 14.69
N CYS A 90 15.63 -8.52 13.63
CA CYS A 90 15.88 -9.29 12.42
C CYS A 90 17.37 -9.54 12.24
N THR A 91 17.72 -10.72 11.72
CA THR A 91 19.06 -10.96 11.18
C THR A 91 19.00 -10.82 9.66
N ILE A 92 19.80 -9.92 9.10
CA ILE A 92 19.93 -9.68 7.67
C ILE A 92 21.37 -9.99 7.28
N THR A 93 21.60 -11.07 6.54
CA THR A 93 22.99 -11.45 6.19
C THR A 93 23.59 -10.48 5.19
N SER A 94 22.85 -10.06 4.18
CA SER A 94 23.33 -9.05 3.23
C SER A 94 22.23 -8.15 2.69
N ILE A 95 22.58 -6.89 2.45
CA ILE A 95 21.75 -5.93 1.71
C ILE A 95 22.54 -5.52 0.47
N ALA A 96 21.97 -5.81 -0.70
CA ALA A 96 22.61 -5.56 -1.98
C ALA A 96 22.56 -4.08 -2.39
N ALA A 97 23.40 -3.68 -3.34
CA ALA A 97 23.30 -2.37 -3.99
C ALA A 97 21.88 -2.14 -4.52
N ASN A 98 21.35 -0.92 -4.34
CA ASN A 98 20.02 -0.52 -4.81
C ASN A 98 18.89 -1.43 -4.30
N ALA A 99 19.03 -1.99 -3.10
CA ALA A 99 18.04 -2.89 -2.52
C ALA A 99 16.65 -2.23 -2.36
N PHE A 100 16.66 -0.92 -2.13
CA PHE A 100 15.48 -0.12 -1.88
C PHE A 100 15.02 0.69 -3.11
N GLU A 101 15.69 0.55 -4.26
CA GLU A 101 15.50 1.49 -5.38
C GLU A 101 14.05 1.49 -5.92
N TYR A 102 13.63 2.67 -6.39
CA TYR A 102 12.28 2.97 -6.89
C TYR A 102 11.16 3.01 -5.83
N LEU A 103 11.49 3.25 -4.57
CA LEU A 103 10.53 3.48 -3.48
C LEU A 103 10.12 4.94 -3.34
N SER A 104 9.45 5.49 -4.36
CA SER A 104 9.19 6.93 -4.51
C SER A 104 8.41 7.64 -3.38
N ASN A 105 7.79 6.90 -2.46
CA ASN A 105 6.97 7.46 -1.37
C ASN A 105 7.46 7.05 0.02
N VAL A 106 8.58 6.32 0.14
CA VAL A 106 9.10 5.87 1.43
C VAL A 106 9.74 7.04 2.14
N GLU A 107 9.18 7.39 3.30
CA GLU A 107 9.67 8.44 4.19
C GLU A 107 10.74 7.88 5.12
N TYR A 108 10.57 6.62 5.57
CA TYR A 108 11.44 6.05 6.59
C TYR A 108 11.77 4.57 6.37
N ILE A 109 13.05 4.24 6.56
CA ILE A 109 13.55 2.86 6.67
C ILE A 109 14.21 2.70 8.04
N TYR A 110 13.59 1.89 8.88
CA TYR A 110 14.02 1.66 10.26
C TYR A 110 14.53 0.25 10.45
N PHE A 111 15.73 0.14 11.00
CA PHE A 111 16.30 -1.10 11.51
C PHE A 111 16.41 -0.94 13.01
N ARG A 112 15.61 -1.69 13.78
CA ARG A 112 15.63 -1.69 15.25
C ARG A 112 15.98 -3.08 15.74
N ASP A 113 16.94 -3.19 16.64
CA ASP A 113 17.41 -4.50 17.14
C ASP A 113 17.82 -5.43 15.98
N ALA A 114 18.24 -4.89 14.83
CA ALA A 114 18.52 -5.66 13.63
C ALA A 114 20.03 -5.82 13.44
N THR A 115 20.45 -7.05 13.13
CA THR A 115 21.84 -7.34 12.77
C THR A 115 21.95 -7.35 11.25
N ILE A 116 22.79 -6.47 10.68
CA ILE A 116 23.14 -6.48 9.26
C ILE A 116 24.60 -6.93 9.14
N VAL A 117 24.85 -8.09 8.54
CA VAL A 117 26.22 -8.67 8.49
C VAL A 117 27.04 -8.03 7.36
N GLN A 118 26.43 -7.82 6.20
CA GLN A 118 27.08 -7.23 5.03
C GLN A 118 26.18 -6.16 4.38
N LEU A 119 26.79 -5.05 3.98
CA LEU A 119 26.13 -3.96 3.28
C LEU A 119 26.95 -3.61 2.04
N ASP A 120 26.37 -3.84 0.86
CA ASP A 120 27.03 -3.49 -0.40
C ASP A 120 27.12 -1.97 -0.55
N ASN A 121 28.11 -1.51 -1.32
CA ASN A 121 28.17 -0.11 -1.74
C ASN A 121 26.85 0.27 -2.41
N PHE A 122 26.35 1.46 -2.10
CA PHE A 122 25.12 1.99 -2.70
C PHE A 122 23.83 1.21 -2.34
N ALA A 123 23.85 0.41 -1.27
CA ALA A 123 22.67 -0.34 -0.82
C ALA A 123 21.42 0.53 -0.57
N PHE A 124 21.62 1.76 -0.12
CA PHE A 124 20.58 2.78 0.08
C PHE A 124 20.68 3.95 -0.92
N SER A 125 21.38 3.75 -2.05
CA SER A 125 21.52 4.83 -3.03
C SER A 125 20.23 5.02 -3.82
N ASN A 126 20.05 6.24 -4.34
CA ASN A 126 18.94 6.59 -5.22
C ASN A 126 17.54 6.58 -4.56
N GLU A 127 17.47 6.47 -3.24
CA GLU A 127 16.26 6.73 -2.45
C GLU A 127 16.02 8.24 -2.31
N SER A 128 15.56 8.89 -3.38
CA SER A 128 15.32 10.35 -3.39
C SER A 128 14.15 10.80 -2.50
N SER A 129 13.39 9.86 -1.94
CA SER A 129 12.21 10.08 -1.10
C SER A 129 12.46 9.85 0.39
N VAL A 130 13.55 9.18 0.78
CA VAL A 130 13.76 8.76 2.17
C VAL A 130 14.29 9.91 3.00
N ASP A 131 13.44 10.42 3.91
CA ASP A 131 13.78 11.48 4.84
C ASP A 131 14.78 11.01 5.90
N PHE A 132 14.69 9.75 6.32
CA PHE A 132 15.56 9.21 7.37
C PHE A 132 15.78 7.70 7.29
N ILE A 133 17.05 7.30 7.45
CA ILE A 133 17.50 5.93 7.63
C ILE A 133 18.09 5.82 9.04
N GLY A 134 17.45 5.02 9.90
CA GLY A 134 17.84 4.87 11.30
C GLY A 134 18.24 3.46 11.67
N LEU A 135 19.40 3.32 12.30
CA LEU A 135 19.76 2.15 13.10
C LEU A 135 19.38 2.47 14.56
N GLY A 136 18.25 1.95 15.03
CA GLY A 136 17.84 2.02 16.42
C GLY A 136 18.52 0.91 17.23
N TRP A 137 19.23 1.31 18.29
CA TRP A 137 19.74 0.42 19.32
C TRP A 137 18.60 -0.24 20.11
#